data_AF-A0A7S1WYI5-F1
#
_entry.id   AF-A0A7S1WYI5-F1
#
_cell.length_a   1.000
_cell.length_b   1.000
_cell.length_c   1.000
_cell.angle_alpha   90.00
_cell.angle_beta   90.00
_cell.angle_gamma   90.00
#
_symmetry.space_group_name_H-M   'P 1'
#
loop_
_entity.id
_entity.type
_entity.pdbx_description
1 polymer ?
#
loop_
_entity_poly.entity_id
_entity_poly.type
_entity_poly.pdbx_seq_one_letter_code
_entity_poly.pdbx_strand_id
1 'polypeptide(L)'
;EGETEFSFLQNMVKERFDVERFAGVFSKGGSGPPPWLDGLAADRQGRQLIYELSGEHKNCLLLNFAIQKILYQGHEGEVASVGSSLSGYFGVFHRLMVTRLRCIAASPPADIPT
;
A
#
# COMPACT_ATOMS: atom_id res chain seq x y z
N GLU A 1 -16.89 -6.51 -23.96
CA GLU A 1 -17.13 -6.68 -22.51
C GLU A 1 -17.01 -5.30 -21.89
N GLY A 2 -18.02 -4.88 -21.14
CA GLY A 2 -18.25 -3.47 -20.81
C GLY A 2 -17.11 -2.87 -20.02
N GLU A 3 -16.46 -1.86 -20.58
CA GLU A 3 -15.56 -0.98 -19.85
C GLU A 3 -16.42 -0.23 -18.82
N THR A 4 -16.46 -0.75 -17.58
CA THR A 4 -17.20 -0.12 -16.47
C THR A 4 -16.66 1.30 -16.28
N GLU A 5 -17.53 2.28 -16.00
CA GLU A 5 -17.14 3.69 -15.73
C GLU A 5 -15.97 3.80 -14.75
N PHE A 6 -15.92 2.89 -13.79
CA PHE A 6 -14.82 2.78 -12.83
C PHE A 6 -13.45 2.49 -13.49
N SER A 7 -13.39 1.61 -14.50
CA SER A 7 -12.16 1.32 -15.26
C SER A 7 -11.69 2.55 -16.04
N PHE A 8 -12.63 3.30 -16.62
CA PHE A 8 -12.33 4.54 -17.33
C PHE A 8 -11.74 5.59 -16.36
N LEU A 9 -12.37 5.75 -15.19
CA LEU A 9 -11.88 6.65 -14.14
C LEU A 9 -10.50 6.22 -13.62
N GLN A 10 -10.27 4.91 -13.43
CA GLN A 10 -8.95 4.41 -13.05
C GLN A 10 -7.88 4.75 -14.08
N ASN A 11 -8.14 4.55 -15.36
CA ASN A 11 -7.20 4.89 -16.43
C ASN A 11 -6.93 6.40 -16.48
N MET A 12 -7.97 7.24 -16.35
CA MET A 12 -7.81 8.69 -16.30
C MET A 12 -6.97 9.13 -15.10
N VAL A 13 -7.15 8.50 -13.93
CA VAL A 13 -6.31 8.78 -12.75
C VAL A 13 -4.87 8.39 -13.01
N LYS A 14 -4.59 7.21 -13.59
CA LYS A 14 -3.23 6.78 -13.95
C LYS A 14 -2.55 7.76 -14.92
N GLU A 15 -3.26 8.19 -15.96
CA GLU A 15 -2.71 9.11 -16.97
C GLU A 15 -2.43 10.53 -16.43
N ARG A 16 -3.21 10.97 -15.43
CA ARG A 16 -3.14 12.33 -14.90
C ARG A 16 -2.51 12.39 -13.51
N PHE A 17 -2.00 11.28 -13.00
CA PHE A 17 -1.41 11.24 -11.67
C PHE A 17 -0.10 12.03 -11.67
N ASP A 18 -0.06 13.09 -10.89
CA ASP A 18 1.09 13.98 -10.78
C ASP A 18 1.59 13.97 -9.33
N VAL A 19 2.74 13.33 -9.12
CA VAL A 19 3.36 13.17 -7.81
C VAL A 19 3.73 14.51 -7.18
N GLU A 20 4.11 15.51 -7.98
CA GLU A 20 4.57 16.81 -7.48
C GLU A 20 3.44 17.61 -6.86
N ARG A 21 2.22 17.49 -7.41
CA ARG A 21 1.01 18.11 -6.83
C ARG A 21 0.72 17.60 -5.42
N PHE A 22 1.11 16.37 -5.13
CA PHE A 22 0.89 15.76 -3.83
C PHE A 22 2.08 15.88 -2.87
N ALA A 23 3.23 16.42 -3.32
CA ALA A 23 4.41 16.61 -2.48
C ALA A 23 4.13 17.56 -1.30
N GLY A 24 3.24 18.54 -1.48
CA GLY A 24 2.87 19.53 -0.46
C GLY A 24 1.82 19.07 0.56
N VAL A 25 1.21 17.88 0.39
CA VAL A 25 0.07 17.42 1.22
C VAL A 25 0.43 17.31 2.70
N PHE A 26 1.68 16.96 3.00
CA PHE A 26 2.19 16.78 4.37
C PHE A 26 3.11 17.92 4.85
N SER A 27 3.25 19.01 4.08
CA SER A 27 4.06 20.16 4.49
C SER A 27 3.41 20.97 5.62
N LYS A 28 4.20 21.73 6.39
CA LYS A 28 3.71 22.60 7.49
C LYS A 28 2.74 23.66 6.93
N GLY A 29 1.43 23.37 7.00
CA GLY A 29 0.34 24.18 6.41
C GLY A 29 -0.62 23.37 5.52
N GLY A 30 -0.28 22.12 5.19
CA GLY A 30 -1.15 21.20 4.45
C GLY A 30 -2.28 20.64 5.33
N SER A 31 -3.41 20.31 4.69
CA SER A 31 -4.63 19.77 5.31
C SER A 31 -4.47 18.37 5.91
N GLY A 32 -3.27 17.80 5.93
CA GLY A 32 -3.04 16.39 6.23
C GLY A 32 -3.52 15.47 5.11
N PRO A 33 -3.57 14.15 5.36
CA PRO A 33 -4.00 13.19 4.36
C PRO A 33 -5.44 13.49 3.89
N PRO A 34 -5.73 13.43 2.58
CA PRO A 34 -7.06 13.77 2.07
C PRO A 34 -8.14 12.81 2.58
N PRO A 35 -9.35 13.30 2.92
CA PRO A 35 -10.42 12.46 3.46
C PRO A 35 -10.96 11.43 2.46
N TRP A 36 -10.86 11.70 1.15
CA TRP A 36 -11.24 10.73 0.12
C TRP A 36 -10.35 9.48 0.12
N LEU A 37 -9.15 9.56 0.70
CA LEU A 37 -8.23 8.43 0.80
C LEU A 37 -8.79 7.31 1.68
N ASP A 38 -9.59 7.66 2.70
CA ASP A 38 -10.28 6.69 3.54
C ASP A 38 -11.26 5.83 2.72
N GLY A 39 -12.07 6.48 1.88
CA GLY A 39 -13.00 5.79 1.00
C GLY A 39 -12.28 4.91 -0.03
N LEU A 40 -11.17 5.41 -0.58
CA LEU A 40 -10.39 4.67 -1.57
C LEU A 40 -9.67 3.44 -0.96
N ALA A 41 -9.21 3.52 0.28
CA ALA A 41 -8.59 2.39 0.97
C ALA A 41 -9.62 1.34 1.43
N ALA A 42 -10.84 1.75 1.75
CA ALA A 42 -11.92 0.83 2.15
C ALA A 42 -12.38 -0.06 0.98
N ASP A 43 -12.42 0.48 -0.24
CA ASP A 43 -12.83 -0.27 -1.43
C ASP A 43 -11.71 -1.16 -2.01
N ARG A 44 -12.06 -2.37 -2.44
CA ARG A 44 -11.08 -3.33 -2.98
C ARG A 44 -10.45 -2.85 -4.28
N GLN A 45 -11.23 -2.24 -5.18
CA GLN A 45 -10.72 -1.76 -6.45
C GLN A 45 -9.91 -0.47 -6.27
N GLY A 46 -10.27 0.36 -5.28
CA GLY A 46 -9.46 1.49 -4.83
C GLY A 46 -8.08 1.09 -4.31
N ARG A 47 -8.00 0.04 -3.47
CA ARG A 47 -6.72 -0.53 -3.02
C ARG A 47 -5.85 -1.01 -4.18
N GLN A 48 -6.45 -1.68 -5.16
CA GLN A 48 -5.73 -2.15 -6.34
C GLN A 48 -5.12 -0.98 -7.13
N LEU A 49 -5.88 0.11 -7.31
CA LEU A 49 -5.37 1.33 -7.95
C LEU A 49 -4.19 1.93 -7.18
N ILE A 50 -4.27 1.98 -5.85
CA ILE A 50 -3.18 2.47 -4.99
C ILE A 50 -1.93 1.61 -5.21
N TYR A 51 -2.05 0.28 -5.24
CA TYR A 51 -0.91 -0.59 -5.46
C TYR A 51 -0.24 -0.39 -6.82
N GLU A 52 -1.04 -0.21 -7.88
CA GLU A 52 -0.54 0.04 -9.23
C GLU A 52 0.20 1.38 -9.32
N LEU A 53 -0.42 2.46 -8.82
CA LEU A 53 0.22 3.79 -8.75
C LEU A 53 1.48 3.75 -7.89
N SER A 54 1.47 3.00 -6.79
CA SER A 54 2.61 2.84 -5.90
C SER A 54 3.78 2.09 -6.53
N GLY A 55 3.51 1.16 -7.46
CA GLY A 55 4.53 0.47 -8.24
C GLY A 55 5.26 1.41 -9.20
N GLU A 56 4.52 2.35 -9.79
CA GLU A 56 5.03 3.32 -10.77
C GLU A 56 5.67 4.55 -10.11
N HIS A 57 5.11 5.01 -8.98
CA HIS A 57 5.51 6.24 -8.28
C HIS A 57 6.00 5.98 -6.85
N LYS A 58 7.09 5.21 -6.72
CA LYS A 58 7.64 4.71 -5.43
C LYS A 58 8.04 5.79 -4.41
N ASN A 59 8.25 7.03 -4.84
CA ASN A 59 8.69 8.13 -3.97
C ASN A 59 7.54 9.08 -3.57
N CYS A 60 6.29 8.75 -3.88
CA CYS A 60 5.15 9.57 -3.52
C CYS A 60 4.76 9.37 -2.04
N LEU A 61 4.92 10.42 -1.23
CA LEU A 61 4.56 10.39 0.20
C LEU A 61 3.10 10.01 0.45
N LEU A 62 2.18 10.46 -0.42
CA LEU A 62 0.75 10.14 -0.32
C LEU A 62 0.48 8.65 -0.50
N LEU A 63 1.10 8.04 -1.51
CA LEU A 63 0.95 6.61 -1.79
C LEU A 63 1.62 5.76 -0.69
N ASN A 64 2.76 6.20 -0.15
CA ASN A 64 3.39 5.57 1.00
C ASN A 64 2.46 5.58 2.23
N PHE A 65 1.82 6.72 2.50
CA PHE A 65 0.83 6.84 3.57
C PHE A 65 -0.40 5.96 3.31
N ALA A 66 -0.89 5.92 2.06
CA ALA A 66 -2.02 5.08 1.67
C ALA A 66 -1.75 3.59 1.92
N ILE A 67 -0.59 3.07 1.51
CA ILE A 67 -0.19 1.68 1.78
C ILE A 67 -0.11 1.42 3.29
N GLN A 68 0.50 2.32 4.05
CA GLN A 68 0.55 2.19 5.51
C GLN A 68 -0.85 2.13 6.12
N LYS A 69 -1.77 2.95 5.64
CA LYS A 69 -3.16 2.98 6.10
C LYS A 69 -3.90 1.69 5.79
N ILE A 70 -3.74 1.16 4.58
CA ILE A 70 -4.28 -0.14 4.18
C ILE A 70 -3.75 -1.27 5.09
N LEU A 71 -2.46 -1.22 5.44
CA LEU A 71 -1.87 -2.16 6.41
C LEU A 71 -2.51 -2.03 7.80
N TYR A 72 -2.76 -0.81 8.29
CA TYR A 72 -3.43 -0.60 9.58
C TYR A 72 -4.88 -1.08 9.60
N GLN A 73 -5.54 -1.12 8.44
CA GLN A 73 -6.90 -1.66 8.29
C GLN A 73 -6.94 -3.20 8.25
N GLY A 74 -5.80 -3.88 8.33
CA GLY A 74 -5.72 -5.35 8.40
C GLY A 74 -5.55 -6.04 7.04
N HIS A 75 -5.35 -5.29 5.95
CA HIS A 75 -5.13 -5.85 4.60
C HIS A 75 -3.66 -6.27 4.36
N GLU A 76 -2.96 -6.74 5.40
CA GLU A 76 -1.53 -7.07 5.33
C GLU A 76 -1.23 -8.18 4.30
N GLY A 77 -2.14 -9.14 4.14
CA GLY A 77 -2.02 -10.21 3.15
C GLY A 77 -2.11 -9.71 1.70
N GLU A 78 -2.95 -8.71 1.42
CA GLU A 78 -3.05 -8.10 0.10
C GLU A 78 -1.76 -7.34 -0.23
N VAL A 79 -1.27 -6.51 0.68
CA VAL A 79 -0.03 -5.75 0.50
C VAL A 79 1.18 -6.68 0.31
N ALA A 80 1.25 -7.78 1.06
CA ALA A 80 2.31 -8.77 0.91
C ALA A 80 2.29 -9.47 -0.46
N SER A 81 1.10 -9.69 -1.04
CA SER A 81 0.96 -10.32 -2.36
C SER A 81 1.48 -9.44 -3.51
N VAL A 82 1.45 -8.12 -3.34
CA VAL A 82 2.01 -7.14 -4.32
C VAL A 82 3.49 -6.83 -4.03
N GLY A 83 4.10 -7.55 -3.09
CA GLY A 83 5.41 -7.22 -2.48
C GLY A 83 6.58 -7.02 -3.44
N SER A 84 6.56 -7.60 -4.64
CA SER A 84 7.61 -7.37 -5.66
C SER A 84 7.57 -5.95 -6.25
N SER A 85 6.37 -5.40 -6.49
CA SER A 85 6.20 -4.05 -7.03
C SER A 85 6.42 -2.97 -5.97
N LEU A 86 6.15 -3.31 -4.70
CA LEU A 86 6.33 -2.46 -3.52
C LEU A 86 7.65 -2.71 -2.77
N SER A 87 8.57 -3.48 -3.35
CA SER A 87 9.84 -3.87 -2.72
C SER A 87 10.74 -2.68 -2.32
N GLY A 88 10.53 -1.50 -2.92
CA GLY A 88 11.19 -0.25 -2.53
C GLY A 88 10.71 0.38 -1.21
N TYR A 89 9.62 -0.11 -0.63
CA TYR A 89 9.00 0.48 0.56
C TYR A 89 9.63 -0.11 1.83
N PHE A 90 10.72 0.50 2.31
CA PHE A 90 11.49 0.04 3.48
C PHE A 90 10.63 -0.28 4.71
N GLY A 91 9.58 0.49 4.98
CA GLY A 91 8.66 0.24 6.11
C GLY A 91 7.82 -1.03 5.95
N VAL A 92 7.42 -1.36 4.72
CA VAL A 92 6.68 -2.59 4.41
C VAL A 92 7.61 -3.79 4.49
N PHE A 93 8.80 -3.69 3.90
CA PHE A 93 9.85 -4.71 3.98
C PHE A 93 10.23 -5.00 5.43
N HIS A 94 10.48 -3.97 6.25
CA HIS A 94 10.86 -4.12 7.65
C HIS A 94 9.74 -4.78 8.47
N ARG A 95 8.48 -4.38 8.26
CA ARG A 95 7.34 -4.97 8.98
C ARG A 95 7.09 -6.43 8.57
N LEU A 96 7.23 -6.76 7.29
CA LEU A 96 7.17 -8.14 6.80
C LEU A 96 8.33 -8.99 7.35
N MET A 97 9.56 -8.47 7.37
CA MET A 97 10.71 -9.14 7.97
C MET A 97 10.50 -9.42 9.46
N VAL A 98 10.08 -8.42 10.24
CA VAL A 98 9.82 -8.58 11.68
C VAL A 98 8.74 -9.64 11.92
N THR A 99 7.69 -9.65 11.10
CA THR A 99 6.61 -10.66 11.18
C THR A 99 7.15 -12.07 10.92
N ARG A 100 7.98 -12.25 9.89
CA ARG A 100 8.60 -13.55 9.58
C ARG A 100 9.57 -14.02 10.66
N LEU A 101 10.39 -13.12 11.20
CA LEU A 101 11.31 -13.44 12.30
C LEU A 101 10.55 -13.88 13.57
N ARG A 102 9.43 -13.24 13.89
CA ARG A 102 8.57 -13.66 15.02
C ARG A 102 7.95 -15.03 14.80
N CYS A 103 7.48 -15.35 13.60
CA CYS A 103 6.96 -16.69 13.30
C CYS A 103 8.02 -17.78 13.48
N ILE A 104 9.26 -17.52 13.06
CA ILE A 104 10.38 -18.46 13.27
C ILE A 104 10.73 -18.57 14.76
N ALA A 105 10.77 -17.44 15.48
CA ALA A 105 11.03 -17.45 16.92
C ALA A 105 9.92 -18.12 17.73
N ALA A 106 8.68 -18.13 17.22
CA ALA A 106 7.54 -18.78 17.84
C ALA A 106 7.37 -20.26 17.46
N SER A 107 8.18 -20.81 16.54
CA SER A 107 8.16 -22.26 16.32
C SER A 107 8.85 -22.97 17.49
N PRO A 108 8.18 -23.88 18.22
CA PRO A 108 8.82 -24.65 19.28
C PRO A 108 9.94 -25.54 18.70
N PRO A 109 11.01 -25.83 19.46
CA PRO A 109 12.04 -26.75 19.02
C PRO A 109 11.40 -28.11 18.72
N ALA A 110 11.61 -28.60 17.50
CA ALA A 110 11.20 -29.94 17.11
C ALA A 110 11.73 -30.94 18.14
N ASP A 111 10.81 -31.67 18.78
CA ASP A 111 11.11 -32.84 19.60
C ASP A 111 12.10 -33.72 18.85
N ILE A 112 13.29 -33.89 19.42
CA ILE A 112 14.24 -34.91 19.00
C ILE A 112 13.73 -36.21 19.64
N PRO A 113 13.20 -37.19 18.88
CA PRO A 113 12.83 -38.46 19.48
C PRO A 113 14.13 -39.16 19.91
N THR A 114 14.21 -39.44 21.22
CA THR A 114 15.19 -40.31 21.89
C THR A 114 15.23 -41.71 21.28
#